data_AF-A0A973D3I4-F1
#
_entry.id   AF-A0A973D3I4-F1
#
_cell.length_a   1.000
_cell.length_b   1.000
_cell.length_c   1.000
_cell.angle_alpha   90.00
_cell.angle_beta   90.00
_cell.angle_gamma   90.00
#
_symmetry.space_group_name_H-M   'P 1'
#
loop_
_entity.id
_entity.type
_entity.pdbx_description
1 polymer ?
#
loop_
_entity_poly.entity_id
_entity_poly.type
_entity_poly.pdbx_seq_one_letter_code
_entity_poly.pdbx_strand_id
1 'polypeptide(L)'
;MTEYVQSGGIQVAKELYDFINDKAIPGTGLESQNFWAKFDKLVNELAPKNRALLAKREDLQAKIDAYHTERAGQPHNAVEYKAFLQEIGYLLPEGEDFAATTVNVEPEIAQMAGPQLVVPIMNARFALNASNARWGSLYDALYGTKAISEENGATKGPGYNQVRGDKVIAYARNFLNESAPLATGDHADSTKYAIVDGALAVTLKDGSTVGLKEADKLQGFVGDAAAPTGILLKNNGLRFELQFDAASPIG
;
A
#
# COMPACT_ATOMS: atom_id res chain seq x y z
N MET A 1 32.28 0.40 -22.73
CA MET A 1 31.64 0.93 -23.95
C MET A 1 30.28 0.28 -24.06
N THR A 2 29.22 1.08 -24.25
CA THR A 2 27.86 0.55 -24.47
C THR A 2 27.70 0.23 -25.95
N GLU A 3 27.31 -1.00 -26.27
CA GLU A 3 26.97 -1.41 -27.63
C GLU A 3 25.53 -0.98 -27.95
N TYR A 4 25.28 -0.56 -29.19
CA TYR A 4 23.97 -0.07 -29.63
C TYR A 4 23.47 -0.83 -30.86
N VAL A 5 22.16 -1.06 -30.90
CA VAL A 5 21.42 -1.61 -32.03
C VAL A 5 20.60 -0.50 -32.67
N GLN A 6 20.72 -0.34 -33.99
CA GLN A 6 19.89 0.60 -34.75
C GLN A 6 18.48 0.01 -34.92
N SER A 7 17.45 0.77 -34.55
CA SER A 7 16.05 0.38 -34.74
C SER A 7 15.22 1.57 -35.19
N GLY A 8 14.95 1.67 -36.50
CA GLY A 8 14.34 2.88 -37.07
C GLY A 8 15.28 4.07 -36.93
N GLY A 9 14.78 5.20 -36.41
CA GLY A 9 15.55 6.42 -36.14
C GLY A 9 16.35 6.44 -34.83
N ILE A 10 16.20 5.43 -33.97
CA ILE A 10 16.85 5.39 -32.64
C ILE A 10 17.99 4.37 -32.56
N GLN A 11 18.93 4.65 -31.66
CA GLN A 11 19.99 3.74 -31.22
C GLN A 11 19.68 3.25 -29.81
N VAL A 12 19.49 1.95 -29.64
CA VAL A 12 19.10 1.34 -28.36
C VAL A 12 20.27 0.55 -27.81
N ALA A 13 20.60 0.71 -26.53
CA ALA A 13 21.63 -0.09 -25.88
C ALA A 13 21.29 -1.58 -26.05
N LYS A 14 22.27 -2.39 -26.48
CA LYS A 14 22.05 -3.79 -26.83
C LYS A 14 21.42 -4.59 -25.69
N GLU A 15 21.86 -4.36 -24.46
CA GLU A 15 21.31 -5.01 -23.26
C GLU A 15 19.79 -4.79 -23.11
N LEU A 16 19.31 -3.57 -23.41
CA LEU A 16 17.89 -3.23 -23.34
C LEU A 16 17.14 -3.80 -24.53
N TYR A 17 17.73 -3.72 -25.73
CA TYR A 17 17.14 -4.28 -26.94
C TYR A 17 16.89 -5.78 -26.80
N ASP A 18 17.91 -6.52 -26.36
CA ASP A 18 17.84 -7.97 -26.14
C ASP A 18 16.85 -8.30 -25.01
N PHE A 19 16.87 -7.58 -23.88
CA PHE A 19 15.91 -7.78 -22.80
C PHE A 19 14.45 -7.64 -23.28
N ILE A 20 14.15 -6.57 -24.02
CA ILE A 20 12.78 -6.33 -24.49
C ILE A 20 12.33 -7.45 -25.43
N ASN A 21 13.16 -7.84 -26.40
CA ASN A 21 12.80 -8.84 -27.40
C ASN A 21 12.74 -10.27 -26.83
N ASP A 22 13.65 -10.61 -25.90
CA ASP A 22 13.80 -11.99 -25.43
C ASP A 22 13.04 -12.26 -24.13
N LYS A 23 12.71 -11.22 -23.35
CA LYS A 23 12.08 -11.36 -22.02
C LYS A 23 10.74 -10.64 -21.88
N ALA A 24 10.61 -9.42 -22.39
CA ALA A 24 9.42 -8.61 -22.15
C ALA A 24 8.29 -8.85 -23.17
N ILE A 25 8.62 -8.96 -24.46
CA ILE A 25 7.63 -9.13 -25.54
C ILE A 25 7.02 -10.53 -25.58
N PRO A 26 7.77 -11.64 -25.42
CA PRO A 26 7.20 -12.98 -25.52
C PRO A 26 6.02 -13.18 -24.55
N GLY A 27 4.89 -13.66 -25.07
CA GLY A 27 3.65 -13.87 -24.30
C GLY A 27 2.67 -12.68 -24.28
N THR A 28 3.08 -11.51 -24.79
CA THR A 28 2.19 -10.31 -24.85
C THR A 28 1.29 -10.27 -26.08
N GLY A 29 1.60 -11.06 -27.13
CA GLY A 29 0.93 -11.00 -28.43
C GLY A 29 1.40 -9.88 -29.36
N LEU A 30 2.43 -9.12 -28.96
CA LEU A 30 3.02 -8.06 -29.77
C LEU A 30 4.16 -8.57 -30.67
N GLU A 31 4.29 -7.96 -31.84
CA GLU A 31 5.44 -8.17 -32.73
C GLU A 31 6.55 -7.16 -32.43
N SER A 32 7.79 -7.62 -32.25
CA SER A 32 8.94 -6.77 -31.91
C SER A 32 9.18 -5.63 -32.91
N GLN A 33 9.10 -5.90 -34.21
CA GLN A 33 9.29 -4.85 -35.23
C GLN A 33 8.24 -3.75 -35.10
N ASN A 34 6.97 -4.10 -34.86
CA ASN A 34 5.89 -3.14 -34.69
C ASN A 34 6.04 -2.33 -33.38
N PHE A 35 6.45 -2.99 -32.29
CA PHE A 35 6.76 -2.32 -31.03
C PHE A 35 7.83 -1.24 -31.23
N TRP A 36 8.97 -1.60 -31.82
CA TRP A 36 10.07 -0.67 -32.00
C TRP A 36 9.75 0.47 -32.98
N ALA A 37 9.07 0.19 -34.08
CA ALA A 37 8.65 1.23 -35.03
C ALA A 37 7.70 2.26 -34.38
N LYS A 38 6.76 1.80 -33.55
CA LYS A 38 5.86 2.70 -32.81
C LYS A 38 6.58 3.46 -31.71
N PHE A 39 7.51 2.82 -31.01
CA PHE A 39 8.31 3.47 -29.97
C PHE A 39 9.19 4.58 -30.56
N ASP A 40 9.87 4.33 -31.68
CA ASP A 40 10.64 5.34 -32.43
C ASP A 40 9.77 6.55 -32.80
N LYS A 41 8.58 6.31 -33.37
CA LYS A 41 7.62 7.37 -33.69
C LYS A 41 7.25 8.20 -32.45
N LEU A 42 6.91 7.55 -31.34
CA LEU A 42 6.54 8.24 -30.09
C LEU A 42 7.70 9.08 -29.52
N VAL A 43 8.92 8.55 -29.54
CA VAL A 43 10.10 9.29 -29.07
C VAL A 43 10.29 10.56 -29.89
N ASN A 44 10.23 10.47 -31.23
CA ASN A 44 10.41 11.63 -32.10
C ASN A 44 9.28 12.67 -31.96
N GLU A 45 8.04 12.24 -31.73
CA GLU A 45 6.90 13.15 -31.55
C GLU A 45 6.85 13.82 -30.16
N LEU A 46 7.22 13.09 -29.10
CA LEU A 46 7.04 13.55 -27.71
C LEU A 46 8.31 14.14 -27.09
N ALA A 47 9.51 13.76 -27.53
CA ALA A 47 10.75 14.31 -26.98
C ALA A 47 10.88 15.84 -27.14
N PRO A 48 10.53 16.46 -28.29
CA PRO A 48 10.55 17.92 -28.41
C PRO A 48 9.59 18.62 -27.43
N LYS A 49 8.39 18.06 -27.22
CA LYS A 49 7.42 18.58 -26.25
C LYS A 49 7.95 18.47 -24.82
N ASN A 50 8.56 17.33 -24.47
CA ASN A 50 9.16 17.13 -23.16
C ASN A 50 10.29 18.14 -22.89
N ARG A 51 11.19 18.37 -23.85
CA ARG A 51 12.23 19.41 -23.74
C ARG A 51 11.65 20.80 -23.56
N ALA A 52 10.59 21.15 -24.29
CA ALA A 52 9.92 22.44 -24.14
C ALA A 52 9.31 22.62 -22.74
N LEU A 53 8.75 21.56 -22.15
CA LEU A 53 8.23 21.59 -20.78
C LEU A 53 9.35 21.83 -19.76
N LEU A 54 10.53 21.23 -19.94
CA LEU A 54 11.69 21.47 -19.08
C LEU A 54 12.20 22.92 -19.20
N ALA A 55 12.34 23.42 -20.43
CA ALA A 55 12.73 24.81 -20.66
C ALA A 55 11.72 25.80 -20.04
N LYS A 56 10.42 25.48 -20.06
CA LYS A 56 9.39 26.30 -19.39
C LYS A 56 9.57 26.31 -17.87
N ARG A 57 9.98 25.20 -17.24
CA ARG A 57 10.28 25.15 -15.81
C ARG A 57 11.48 26.04 -15.47
N GLU A 58 12.54 25.97 -16.27
CA GLU A 58 13.73 26.81 -16.10
C GLU A 58 13.41 28.31 -16.24
N ASP A 59 12.65 28.68 -17.27
CA ASP A 59 12.17 30.07 -17.48
C ASP A 59 11.36 30.60 -16.28
N LEU A 60 10.41 29.80 -15.79
CA LEU A 60 9.59 30.17 -14.64
C LEU A 60 10.44 30.36 -13.38
N GLN A 61 11.37 29.42 -13.11
CA GLN A 61 12.25 29.52 -11.96
C GLN A 61 13.17 30.73 -12.05
N ALA A 62 13.78 31.00 -13.21
CA ALA A 62 14.66 32.14 -13.41
C ALA A 62 13.95 33.49 -13.17
N LYS A 63 12.67 33.60 -13.58
CA LYS A 63 11.84 34.77 -13.29
C LYS A 63 11.58 34.94 -11.79
N ILE A 64 11.29 33.85 -11.09
CA ILE A 64 11.07 33.87 -9.63
C ILE A 64 12.37 34.26 -8.91
N ASP A 65 13.50 33.71 -9.32
CA ASP A 65 14.82 34.05 -8.76
C ASP A 65 15.14 35.54 -8.98
N ALA A 66 14.89 36.07 -10.18
CA ALA A 66 15.08 37.48 -10.50
C ALA A 66 14.17 38.38 -9.65
N TYR A 67 12.88 38.03 -9.53
CA TYR A 67 11.91 38.79 -8.72
C TYR A 67 12.38 38.99 -7.28
N HIS A 68 12.88 37.93 -6.65
CA HIS A 68 13.39 37.97 -5.28
C HIS A 68 14.75 38.69 -5.18
N THR A 69 15.64 38.50 -6.16
CA THR A 69 16.94 39.19 -6.19
C THR A 69 16.79 40.71 -6.26
N GLU A 70 15.89 41.21 -7.11
CA GLU A 70 15.61 42.64 -7.27
C GLU A 70 14.99 43.29 -6.02
N ARG A 71 14.39 42.49 -5.14
CA ARG A 71 13.69 42.92 -3.92
C ARG A 71 14.44 42.54 -2.64
N ALA A 72 15.73 42.24 -2.75
CA ALA A 72 16.55 41.86 -1.61
C ALA A 72 16.51 42.93 -0.51
N GLY A 73 16.34 42.50 0.74
CA GLY A 73 16.25 43.38 1.92
C GLY A 73 14.89 44.06 2.14
N GLN A 74 13.95 43.91 1.21
CA GLN A 74 12.58 44.40 1.38
C GLN A 74 11.71 43.33 2.07
N PRO A 75 10.70 43.73 2.86
CA PRO A 75 9.71 42.79 3.38
C PRO A 75 8.91 42.17 2.23
N HIS A 76 8.58 40.87 2.35
CA HIS A 76 7.81 40.17 1.33
C HIS A 76 6.36 40.70 1.25
N ASN A 77 5.94 41.14 0.07
CA ASN A 77 4.56 41.53 -0.23
C ASN A 77 3.82 40.40 -0.96
N ALA A 78 2.97 39.68 -0.25
CA ALA A 78 2.24 38.53 -0.80
C ALA A 78 1.23 38.91 -1.90
N VAL A 79 0.65 40.12 -1.86
CA VAL A 79 -0.32 40.58 -2.88
C VAL A 79 0.39 40.80 -4.21
N GLU A 80 1.53 41.50 -4.19
CA GLU A 80 2.36 41.71 -5.37
C GLU A 80 2.95 40.41 -5.90
N TYR A 81 3.41 39.52 -5.01
CA TYR A 81 3.98 38.24 -5.42
C TYR A 81 2.94 37.35 -6.11
N LYS A 82 1.71 37.30 -5.58
CA LYS A 82 0.62 36.57 -6.23
C LYS A 82 0.33 37.12 -7.63
N ALA A 83 0.26 38.45 -7.78
CA ALA A 83 0.04 39.08 -9.08
C ALA A 83 1.17 38.75 -10.07
N PHE A 84 2.43 38.80 -9.62
CA PHE A 84 3.59 38.39 -10.41
C PHE A 84 3.51 36.93 -10.87
N LEU A 85 3.15 36.00 -9.98
CA LEU A 85 3.01 34.58 -10.35
C LEU A 85 1.91 34.36 -11.39
N GLN A 86 0.82 35.13 -11.34
CA GLN A 86 -0.23 35.11 -12.37
C GLN A 86 0.29 35.68 -13.70
N GLU A 87 1.00 36.81 -13.65
CA GLU A 87 1.57 37.49 -14.82
C GLU A 87 2.52 36.58 -15.62
N ILE A 88 3.41 35.85 -14.94
CA ILE A 88 4.36 34.95 -15.62
C ILE A 88 3.72 33.62 -16.09
N GLY A 89 2.44 33.41 -15.80
CA GLY A 89 1.69 32.20 -16.10
C GLY A 89 2.06 31.00 -15.22
N TYR A 90 2.58 31.25 -14.01
CA TYR A 90 2.83 30.21 -13.00
C TYR A 90 1.54 29.84 -12.26
N LEU A 91 0.82 30.85 -11.76
CA LEU A 91 -0.48 30.67 -11.12
C LEU A 91 -1.59 30.89 -12.15
N LEU A 92 -2.14 29.79 -12.65
CA LEU A 92 -3.23 29.83 -13.62
C LEU A 92 -4.59 30.09 -12.95
N PRO A 93 -5.58 30.60 -13.69
CA PRO A 93 -6.97 30.64 -13.22
C PRO A 93 -7.45 29.23 -12.84
N GLU A 94 -8.28 29.16 -11.80
CA GLU A 94 -9.00 27.94 -11.46
C GLU A 94 -9.95 27.56 -12.61
N GLY A 95 -9.98 26.27 -12.95
CA GLY A 95 -10.90 25.75 -13.95
C GLY A 95 -12.33 25.64 -13.40
N GLU A 96 -13.30 25.36 -14.28
CA GLU A 96 -14.66 25.08 -13.86
C GLU A 96 -14.75 23.78 -13.05
N ASP A 97 -15.76 23.69 -12.18
CA ASP A 97 -16.06 22.46 -11.44
C ASP A 97 -16.32 21.30 -12.42
N PHE A 98 -15.67 20.16 -12.16
CA PHE A 98 -15.89 18.92 -12.92
C PHE A 98 -15.75 17.69 -12.02
N ALA A 99 -16.26 16.56 -12.48
CA ALA A 99 -16.05 15.26 -11.86
C ALA A 99 -15.16 14.38 -12.74
N ALA A 100 -14.25 13.63 -12.12
CA ALA A 100 -13.43 12.65 -12.84
C ALA A 100 -14.31 11.52 -13.42
N THR A 101 -13.99 11.06 -14.63
CA THR A 101 -14.78 10.04 -15.37
C THR A 101 -14.07 8.68 -15.46
N THR A 102 -13.03 8.47 -14.67
CA THR A 102 -12.19 7.26 -14.70
C THR A 102 -13.03 6.02 -14.36
N VAL A 103 -12.94 4.99 -15.21
CA VAL A 103 -13.62 3.70 -15.05
C VAL A 103 -12.62 2.54 -15.11
N ASN A 104 -13.07 1.32 -14.82
CA ASN A 104 -12.24 0.10 -14.80
C ASN A 104 -11.05 0.20 -13.82
N VAL A 105 -11.30 0.76 -12.63
CA VAL A 105 -10.31 0.85 -11.54
C VAL A 105 -10.61 -0.21 -10.50
N GLU A 106 -9.56 -0.91 -10.06
CA GLU A 106 -9.63 -1.99 -9.09
C GLU A 106 -10.13 -1.50 -7.72
N PRO A 107 -10.87 -2.35 -6.97
CA PRO A 107 -11.43 -1.97 -5.68
C PRO A 107 -10.38 -1.50 -4.66
N GLU A 108 -9.17 -2.05 -4.71
CA GLU A 108 -8.02 -1.65 -3.90
C GLU A 108 -7.69 -0.16 -3.97
N ILE A 109 -7.97 0.48 -5.11
CA ILE A 109 -7.70 1.90 -5.36
C ILE A 109 -9.00 2.71 -5.23
N ALA A 110 -10.10 2.21 -5.81
CA ALA A 110 -11.33 2.99 -5.95
C ALA A 110 -12.27 2.92 -4.73
N GLN A 111 -12.20 1.85 -3.93
CA GLN A 111 -13.24 1.53 -2.93
C GLN A 111 -12.68 1.19 -1.55
N MET A 112 -11.37 1.02 -1.41
CA MET A 112 -10.71 0.63 -0.17
C MET A 112 -9.84 1.75 0.38
N ALA A 113 -9.84 1.90 1.71
CA ALA A 113 -8.89 2.74 2.43
C ALA A 113 -7.90 1.85 3.18
N GLY A 114 -6.60 2.03 2.94
CA GLY A 114 -5.57 1.23 3.58
C GLY A 114 -4.15 1.72 3.27
N PRO A 115 -3.13 1.07 3.84
CA PRO A 115 -1.73 1.44 3.61
C PRO A 115 -1.30 1.21 2.16
N GLN A 116 -0.41 2.08 1.66
CA GLN A 116 0.27 1.90 0.37
C GLN A 116 1.79 1.82 0.60
N LEU A 117 2.40 0.72 0.16
CA LEU A 117 3.84 0.48 0.33
C LEU A 117 4.62 0.96 -0.90
N VAL A 118 5.77 1.60 -0.67
CA VAL A 118 6.72 2.01 -1.72
C VAL A 118 8.04 1.28 -1.50
N VAL A 119 8.58 0.68 -2.56
CA VAL A 119 9.74 -0.22 -2.48
C VAL A 119 10.65 -0.07 -3.71
N PRO A 120 11.99 -0.18 -3.58
CA PRO A 120 12.88 -0.13 -4.74
C PRO A 120 12.77 -1.42 -5.58
N ILE A 121 12.25 -1.30 -6.80
CA ILE A 121 12.04 -2.44 -7.71
C ILE A 121 13.33 -3.18 -8.09
N MET A 122 14.48 -2.49 -8.02
CA MET A 122 15.81 -3.06 -8.28
C MET A 122 16.25 -4.09 -7.22
N ASN A 123 15.57 -4.17 -6.07
CA ASN A 123 15.80 -5.21 -5.07
C ASN A 123 14.67 -6.24 -5.13
N ALA A 124 14.92 -7.38 -5.79
CA ALA A 124 13.93 -8.44 -5.96
C ALA A 124 13.39 -8.99 -4.64
N ARG A 125 14.23 -9.08 -3.59
CA ARG A 125 13.78 -9.53 -2.26
C ARG A 125 12.76 -8.55 -1.67
N PHE A 126 13.02 -7.26 -1.79
CA PHE A 126 12.10 -6.26 -1.27
C PHE A 126 10.81 -6.20 -2.09
N ALA A 127 10.89 -6.32 -3.42
CA ALA A 127 9.71 -6.39 -4.28
C ALA A 127 8.82 -7.61 -3.95
N LEU A 128 9.41 -8.79 -3.74
CA LEU A 128 8.66 -9.99 -3.33
C LEU A 128 8.02 -9.81 -1.96
N ASN A 129 8.77 -9.29 -0.99
CA ASN A 129 8.22 -9.01 0.34
C ASN A 129 7.08 -7.99 0.26
N ALA A 130 7.21 -6.95 -0.56
CA ALA A 130 6.18 -5.94 -0.75
C ALA A 130 4.92 -6.50 -1.42
N SER A 131 5.08 -7.37 -2.42
CA SER A 131 3.95 -8.05 -3.06
C SER A 131 3.19 -8.95 -2.08
N ASN A 132 3.92 -9.64 -1.19
CA ASN A 132 3.32 -10.52 -0.18
C ASN A 132 2.77 -9.76 1.05
N ALA A 133 3.13 -8.49 1.23
CA ALA A 133 2.71 -7.67 2.37
C ALA A 133 1.21 -7.30 2.38
N ARG A 134 0.43 -7.79 1.40
CA ARG A 134 -1.04 -7.68 1.44
C ARG A 134 -1.63 -8.32 2.69
N TRP A 135 -1.01 -9.40 3.17
CA TRP A 135 -1.33 -10.05 4.44
C TRP A 135 -0.09 -10.07 5.30
N GLY A 136 -0.23 -9.67 6.57
CA GLY A 136 0.88 -9.61 7.52
C GLY A 136 0.46 -10.13 8.89
N SER A 137 1.37 -10.81 9.56
CA SER A 137 1.16 -11.25 10.94
C SER A 137 1.18 -10.05 11.88
N LEU A 138 0.02 -9.77 12.50
CA LEU A 138 -0.08 -8.73 13.53
C LEU A 138 0.79 -9.08 14.74
N TYR A 139 0.90 -10.36 15.08
CA TYR A 139 1.70 -10.81 16.22
C TYR A 139 3.18 -10.54 15.97
N ASP A 140 3.69 -10.83 14.77
CA ASP A 140 5.08 -10.55 14.42
C ASP A 140 5.37 -9.04 14.38
N ALA A 141 4.43 -8.26 13.82
CA ALA A 141 4.56 -6.80 13.77
C ALA A 141 4.60 -6.17 15.17
N LEU A 142 3.76 -6.64 16.10
CA LEU A 142 3.74 -6.17 17.48
C LEU A 142 4.97 -6.65 18.27
N TYR A 143 5.29 -7.94 18.16
CA TYR A 143 6.40 -8.55 18.89
C TYR A 143 7.74 -7.97 18.44
N GLY A 144 7.97 -7.82 17.12
CA GLY A 144 9.25 -7.39 16.55
C GLY A 144 9.57 -5.90 16.71
N THR A 145 8.55 -5.06 16.88
CA THR A 145 8.71 -3.59 16.89
C THR A 145 8.67 -3.00 18.31
N LYS A 146 8.75 -1.67 18.41
CA LYS A 146 8.62 -0.93 19.67
C LYS A 146 7.15 -0.65 20.05
N ALA A 147 6.18 -1.15 19.28
CA ALA A 147 4.76 -1.01 19.59
C ALA A 147 4.40 -1.64 20.95
N ILE A 148 5.08 -2.72 21.32
CA ILE A 148 5.04 -3.29 22.67
C ILE A 148 6.30 -2.88 23.42
N SER A 149 6.13 -2.14 24.53
CA SER A 149 7.22 -1.75 25.42
C SER A 149 7.98 -2.96 25.96
N GLU A 150 9.30 -2.85 26.04
CA GLU A 150 10.20 -3.88 26.58
C GLU A 150 10.33 -3.84 28.11
N GLU A 151 9.67 -2.89 28.77
CA GLU A 151 9.65 -2.75 30.23
C GLU A 151 8.93 -3.91 30.92
N ASN A 152 9.19 -4.03 32.23
CA ASN A 152 8.60 -5.04 33.11
C ASN A 152 8.83 -6.48 32.61
N GLY A 153 10.04 -6.76 32.12
CA GLY A 153 10.45 -8.09 31.67
C GLY A 153 9.98 -8.50 30.27
N ALA A 154 9.37 -7.60 29.50
CA ALA A 154 8.89 -7.87 28.14
C ALA A 154 9.93 -7.60 27.04
N THR A 155 11.21 -7.80 27.37
CA THR A 155 12.33 -7.58 26.45
C THR A 155 12.32 -8.58 25.30
N LYS A 156 12.84 -8.16 24.14
CA LYS A 156 13.15 -9.10 23.06
C LYS A 156 14.44 -9.86 23.39
N GLY A 157 14.54 -11.07 22.88
CA GLY A 157 15.71 -11.93 23.05
C GLY A 157 15.85 -12.92 21.89
N PRO A 158 16.82 -13.86 21.97
CA PRO A 158 17.04 -14.85 20.92
C PRO A 158 15.90 -15.87 20.75
N GLY A 159 14.92 -15.88 21.66
CA GLY A 159 13.77 -16.77 21.60
C GLY A 159 12.46 -16.05 21.98
N TYR A 160 11.43 -16.86 22.18
CA TYR A 160 10.12 -16.36 22.59
C TYR A 160 10.10 -16.04 24.09
N ASN A 161 9.75 -14.79 24.41
CA ASN A 161 9.54 -14.32 25.76
C ASN A 161 8.03 -14.29 26.02
N GLN A 162 7.54 -15.22 26.85
CA GLN A 162 6.12 -15.33 27.19
C GLN A 162 5.54 -14.00 27.72
N VAL A 163 6.28 -13.27 28.57
CA VAL A 163 5.81 -11.99 29.15
C VAL A 163 5.54 -10.96 28.05
N ARG A 164 6.35 -10.95 26.99
CA ARG A 164 6.12 -10.11 25.81
C ARG A 164 4.99 -10.65 24.94
N GLY A 165 4.95 -11.97 24.74
CA GLY A 165 3.90 -12.66 24.00
C GLY A 165 2.50 -12.40 24.56
N ASP A 166 2.33 -12.46 25.88
CA ASP A 166 1.06 -12.18 26.55
C ASP A 166 0.60 -10.74 26.30
N LYS A 167 1.53 -9.76 26.28
CA LYS A 167 1.21 -8.37 25.90
C LYS A 167 0.77 -8.24 24.45
N VAL A 168 1.39 -9.00 23.54
CA VAL A 168 1.00 -9.05 22.12
C VAL A 168 -0.41 -9.62 21.97
N ILE A 169 -0.70 -10.73 22.64
CA ILE A 169 -2.02 -11.37 22.65
C ILE A 169 -3.07 -10.41 23.21
N ALA A 170 -2.81 -9.78 24.35
CA ALA A 170 -3.73 -8.82 24.96
C ALA A 170 -4.02 -7.63 24.02
N TYR A 171 -2.99 -7.09 23.37
CA TYR A 171 -3.17 -6.04 22.37
C TYR A 171 -4.07 -6.51 21.21
N ALA A 172 -3.80 -7.70 20.67
CA ALA A 172 -4.59 -8.24 19.56
C ALA A 172 -6.04 -8.57 19.96
N ARG A 173 -6.29 -9.02 21.19
CA ARG A 173 -7.65 -9.23 21.71
C ARG A 173 -8.40 -7.91 21.85
N ASN A 174 -7.74 -6.84 22.31
CA ASN A 174 -8.34 -5.51 22.34
C ASN A 174 -8.66 -4.99 20.93
N PHE A 175 -7.77 -5.21 19.96
CA PHE A 175 -8.05 -4.91 18.56
C PHE A 175 -9.31 -5.63 18.04
N LEU A 176 -9.53 -6.90 18.44
CA LEU A 176 -10.74 -7.64 18.09
C LEU A 176 -11.98 -7.03 18.75
N ASN A 177 -11.91 -6.64 20.04
CA ASN A 177 -13.02 -5.96 20.71
C ASN A 177 -13.41 -4.65 20.02
N GLU A 178 -12.45 -3.92 19.46
CA GLU A 178 -12.71 -2.68 18.72
C GLU A 178 -13.25 -2.95 17.30
N SER A 179 -12.69 -3.93 16.59
CA SER A 179 -12.94 -4.13 15.16
C SER A 179 -14.07 -5.12 14.84
N ALA A 180 -14.28 -6.11 15.71
CA ALA A 180 -15.31 -7.13 15.60
C ALA A 180 -15.88 -7.50 16.99
N PRO A 181 -16.48 -6.54 17.72
CA PRO A 181 -16.96 -6.76 19.08
C PRO A 181 -17.92 -7.94 19.16
N LEU A 182 -17.83 -8.70 20.26
CA LEU A 182 -18.88 -9.64 20.67
C LEU A 182 -20.15 -8.88 21.07
N ALA A 183 -21.31 -9.53 20.97
CA ALA A 183 -22.57 -8.95 21.41
C ALA A 183 -22.55 -8.62 22.91
N THR A 184 -21.89 -9.47 23.69
CA THR A 184 -21.58 -9.29 25.12
C THR A 184 -20.26 -9.98 25.44
N GLY A 185 -19.53 -9.48 26.45
CA GLY A 185 -18.26 -10.06 26.89
C GLY A 185 -17.05 -9.53 26.11
N ASP A 186 -15.90 -10.20 26.30
CA ASP A 186 -14.59 -9.77 25.80
C ASP A 186 -13.88 -10.93 25.09
N HIS A 187 -13.22 -10.66 23.96
CA HIS A 187 -12.42 -11.67 23.25
C HIS A 187 -11.29 -12.27 24.11
N ALA A 188 -10.80 -11.56 25.13
CA ALA A 188 -9.83 -12.08 26.10
C ALA A 188 -10.36 -13.24 26.96
N ASP A 189 -11.68 -13.40 27.03
CA ASP A 189 -12.36 -14.49 27.72
C ASP A 189 -12.81 -15.61 26.79
N SER A 190 -12.52 -15.53 25.50
CA SER A 190 -12.81 -16.60 24.56
C SER A 190 -12.03 -17.88 24.89
N THR A 191 -12.73 -19.01 24.86
CA THR A 191 -12.18 -20.36 25.07
C THR A 191 -12.39 -21.26 23.85
N LYS A 192 -13.38 -20.95 23.01
CA LYS A 192 -13.64 -21.68 21.77
C LYS A 192 -14.29 -20.76 20.74
N TYR A 193 -13.88 -20.92 19.48
CA TYR A 193 -14.56 -20.35 18.32
C TYR A 193 -15.15 -21.49 17.48
N ALA A 194 -16.35 -21.30 16.95
CA ALA A 194 -17.02 -22.22 16.05
C ALA A 194 -17.98 -21.46 15.12
N ILE A 195 -18.39 -22.11 14.04
CA ILE A 195 -19.45 -21.66 13.14
C ILE A 195 -20.69 -22.53 13.39
N VAL A 196 -21.77 -21.92 13.85
CA VAL A 196 -23.06 -22.58 14.13
C VAL A 196 -24.13 -21.88 13.32
N ASP A 197 -24.87 -22.65 12.51
CA ASP A 197 -25.93 -22.14 11.62
C ASP A 197 -25.48 -20.96 10.73
N GLY A 198 -24.21 -20.99 10.31
CA GLY A 198 -23.60 -19.97 9.45
C GLY A 198 -23.14 -18.70 10.19
N ALA A 199 -23.27 -18.62 11.51
CA ALA A 199 -22.84 -17.50 12.34
C ALA A 199 -21.62 -17.86 13.21
N LEU A 200 -20.83 -16.85 13.58
CA LEU A 200 -19.73 -17.02 14.53
C LEU A 200 -20.30 -17.22 15.94
N ALA A 201 -19.92 -18.32 16.58
CA ALA A 201 -20.21 -18.63 17.97
C ALA A 201 -18.90 -18.66 18.78
N VAL A 202 -18.83 -17.86 19.83
CA VAL A 202 -17.66 -17.73 20.71
C VAL A 202 -18.06 -18.14 22.11
N THR A 203 -17.48 -19.23 22.61
CA THR A 203 -17.66 -19.67 24.01
C THR A 203 -16.71 -18.89 24.90
N LEU A 204 -17.22 -18.36 26.02
CA LEU A 204 -16.46 -17.59 26.99
C LEU A 204 -16.08 -18.45 28.22
N LYS A 205 -15.17 -17.96 29.06
CA LYS A 205 -14.72 -18.64 30.30
C LYS A 205 -15.85 -18.95 31.29
N ASP A 206 -16.92 -18.16 31.29
CA ASP A 206 -18.10 -18.38 32.14
C ASP A 206 -19.04 -19.48 31.59
N GLY A 207 -18.71 -20.06 30.44
CA GLY A 207 -19.49 -21.10 29.76
C GLY A 207 -20.60 -20.56 28.85
N SER A 208 -20.83 -19.24 28.82
CA SER A 208 -21.75 -18.64 27.87
C SER A 208 -21.22 -18.73 26.44
N THR A 209 -22.12 -18.75 25.45
CA THR A 209 -21.76 -18.68 24.02
C THR A 209 -22.45 -17.48 23.41
N VAL A 210 -21.66 -16.62 22.78
CA VAL A 210 -22.09 -15.32 22.23
C VAL A 210 -21.69 -15.20 20.77
N GLY A 211 -22.42 -14.40 20.01
CA GLY A 211 -22.05 -14.03 18.64
C GLY A 211 -21.31 -12.70 18.58
N LEU A 212 -20.96 -12.28 17.37
CA LEU A 212 -20.56 -10.90 17.09
C LEU A 212 -21.74 -9.95 17.30
N LYS A 213 -21.46 -8.72 17.73
CA LYS A 213 -22.43 -7.62 17.77
C LYS A 213 -22.99 -7.33 16.37
N GLU A 214 -22.14 -7.43 15.35
CA GLU A 214 -22.45 -7.27 13.93
C GLU A 214 -22.09 -8.58 13.23
N ALA A 215 -23.09 -9.44 13.00
CA ALA A 215 -22.88 -10.80 12.49
C ALA A 215 -22.32 -10.83 11.05
N ASP A 216 -22.59 -9.81 10.25
CA ASP A 216 -22.11 -9.66 8.87
C ASP A 216 -20.60 -9.38 8.77
N LYS A 217 -19.93 -9.07 9.89
CA LYS A 217 -18.47 -9.00 9.93
C LYS A 217 -17.80 -10.35 9.67
N LEU A 218 -18.49 -11.47 9.90
CA LEU A 218 -18.01 -12.79 9.47
C LEU A 218 -18.06 -12.89 7.95
N GLN A 219 -16.93 -13.25 7.33
CA GLN A 219 -16.83 -13.39 5.87
C GLN A 219 -16.56 -14.84 5.42
N GLY A 220 -16.11 -15.70 6.33
CA GLY A 220 -15.83 -17.09 6.05
C GLY A 220 -14.94 -17.72 7.12
N PHE A 221 -14.64 -19.00 6.91
CA PHE A 221 -13.75 -19.77 7.77
C PHE A 221 -13.06 -20.86 6.95
N VAL A 222 -12.01 -21.44 7.53
CA VAL A 222 -11.26 -22.58 6.98
C VAL A 222 -11.23 -23.69 8.03
N GLY A 223 -11.30 -24.95 7.57
CA GLY A 223 -11.32 -26.12 8.45
C GLY A 223 -12.73 -26.57 8.83
N ASP A 224 -12.84 -27.29 9.94
CA ASP A 224 -14.12 -27.79 10.45
C ASP A 224 -14.91 -26.64 11.11
N ALA A 225 -16.21 -26.52 10.82
CA ALA A 225 -17.05 -25.49 11.42
C ALA A 225 -17.08 -25.56 12.96
N ALA A 226 -17.00 -26.75 13.56
CA ALA A 226 -17.01 -26.93 15.00
C ALA A 226 -15.66 -26.57 15.68
N ALA A 227 -14.59 -26.47 14.90
CA ALA A 227 -13.23 -26.14 15.32
C ALA A 227 -12.40 -25.60 14.13
N PRO A 228 -12.68 -24.37 13.66
CA PRO A 228 -12.04 -23.83 12.47
C PRO A 228 -10.56 -23.53 12.74
N THR A 229 -9.72 -23.69 11.72
CA THR A 229 -8.30 -23.31 11.78
C THR A 229 -8.07 -21.85 11.39
N GLY A 230 -9.05 -21.24 10.73
CA GLY A 230 -9.03 -19.83 10.34
C GLY A 230 -10.44 -19.24 10.31
N ILE A 231 -10.62 -18.02 10.80
CA ILE A 231 -11.87 -17.26 10.71
C ILE A 231 -11.58 -15.90 10.09
N LEU A 232 -12.22 -15.62 8.96
CA LEU A 232 -12.05 -14.39 8.20
C LEU A 232 -13.12 -13.38 8.61
N LEU A 233 -12.68 -12.23 9.12
CA LEU A 233 -13.54 -11.12 9.49
C LEU A 233 -13.27 -9.90 8.60
N LYS A 234 -14.22 -8.97 8.56
CA LYS A 234 -14.11 -7.69 7.85
C LYS A 234 -14.52 -6.53 8.74
N ASN A 235 -13.75 -5.44 8.71
CA ASN A 235 -14.09 -4.17 9.31
C ASN A 235 -13.61 -3.03 8.40
N ASN A 236 -14.45 -2.01 8.17
CA ASN A 236 -14.12 -0.84 7.34
C ASN A 236 -13.54 -1.19 5.96
N GLY A 237 -14.04 -2.25 5.32
CA GLY A 237 -13.55 -2.70 4.00
C GLY A 237 -12.31 -3.59 4.05
N LEU A 238 -11.55 -3.58 5.14
CA LEU A 238 -10.36 -4.39 5.34
C LEU A 238 -10.70 -5.74 5.99
N ARG A 239 -9.89 -6.75 5.70
CA ARG A 239 -10.06 -8.10 6.23
C ARG A 239 -8.91 -8.47 7.15
N PHE A 240 -9.20 -9.31 8.13
CA PHE A 240 -8.22 -9.91 9.03
C PHE A 240 -8.68 -11.31 9.40
N GLU A 241 -7.72 -12.19 9.66
CA GLU A 241 -7.96 -13.60 9.96
C GLU A 241 -7.53 -13.90 11.41
N LEU A 242 -8.40 -14.58 12.14
CA LEU A 242 -8.02 -15.25 13.38
C LEU A 242 -7.54 -16.65 13.00
N GLN A 243 -6.29 -16.97 13.31
CA GLN A 243 -5.70 -18.29 13.04
C GLN A 243 -5.62 -19.08 14.34
N PHE A 244 -5.97 -20.36 14.28
CA PHE A 244 -6.03 -21.25 15.45
C PHE A 244 -5.18 -22.49 15.21
N ASP A 245 -4.20 -22.70 16.08
CA ASP A 245 -3.42 -23.93 16.12
C ASP A 245 -2.96 -24.19 17.57
N ALA A 246 -3.77 -24.93 18.31
CA ALA A 246 -3.49 -25.28 19.71
C ALA A 246 -2.21 -26.12 19.91
N ALA A 247 -1.65 -26.71 18.84
CA ALA A 247 -0.37 -27.41 18.89
C ALA A 247 0.83 -26.48 18.60
N SER A 248 0.58 -25.25 18.15
CA SER A 248 1.61 -24.26 17.91
C SER A 248 2.23 -23.75 19.23
N PRO A 249 3.45 -23.18 19.20
CA PRO A 249 4.08 -22.63 20.40
C PRO A 249 3.33 -21.47 21.06
N ILE A 250 2.38 -20.84 20.36
CA ILE A 250 1.59 -19.70 20.85
C ILE A 250 0.15 -20.16 21.18
N GLY A 251 -0.45 -20.96 20.30
CA GLY A 251 -1.79 -21.55 20.45
C GLY A 251 -2.94 -20.75 19.84
#